data_AF-A0A7V2TPQ5-F1
#
_entry.id   AF-A0A7V2TPQ5-F1
#
_cell.length_a   1.000
_cell.length_b   1.000
_cell.length_c   1.000
_cell.angle_alpha   90.00
_cell.angle_beta   90.00
_cell.angle_gamma   90.00
#
_symmetry.space_group_name_H-M   'P 1'
#
loop_
_entity.id
_entity.type
_entity.pdbx_description
1 polymer ?
#
loop_
_entity_poly.entity_id
_entity_poly.type
_entity_poly.pdbx_seq_one_letter_code
_entity_poly.pdbx_strand_id
1 'polypeptide(L)'
;MALFGSRGGGGEKGPADVFPLPPRSASCGVCGETRTFTKVWKRALIMQRCPCCGMVFDNPAALYNKIMPVCPRCEEPLEQPGFDYGLCDHCGSKHELIEGAKPSLLPNLKQRQEMNRFGKSRSVLD
;
A
#
# COMPACT_ATOMS: atom_id res chain seq x y z
N MET A 1 -13.13 -11.60 -50.72
CA MET A 1 -13.80 -11.58 -49.40
C MET A 1 -12.72 -11.60 -48.34
N ALA A 2 -12.64 -10.55 -47.52
CA ALA A 2 -11.88 -10.62 -46.27
C ALA A 2 -12.59 -11.58 -45.31
N LEU A 3 -11.85 -12.26 -44.41
CA LEU A 3 -12.04 -12.18 -42.96
C LEU A 3 -11.20 -13.27 -42.25
N PHE A 4 -10.16 -12.78 -41.55
CA PHE A 4 -9.69 -13.16 -40.21
C PHE A 4 -9.35 -14.61 -39.85
N GLY A 5 -8.06 -14.82 -39.56
CA GLY A 5 -7.64 -15.75 -38.52
C GLY A 5 -7.94 -15.22 -37.12
N SER A 6 -8.04 -16.13 -36.15
CA SER A 6 -7.80 -15.80 -34.75
C SER A 6 -7.34 -17.04 -33.97
N ARG A 7 -6.07 -16.96 -33.61
CA ARG A 7 -5.31 -17.83 -32.72
C ARG A 7 -5.78 -17.53 -31.29
N GLY A 8 -6.48 -18.48 -30.66
CA GLY A 8 -6.93 -18.37 -29.27
C GLY A 8 -5.74 -18.48 -28.32
N GLY A 9 -5.20 -17.34 -27.91
CA GLY A 9 -4.27 -17.23 -26.78
C GLY A 9 -5.06 -17.09 -25.48
N GLY A 10 -4.92 -18.07 -24.58
CA GLY A 10 -5.41 -17.99 -23.22
C GLY A 10 -4.68 -16.88 -22.47
N GLY A 11 -5.40 -15.80 -22.17
CA GLY A 11 -4.91 -14.71 -21.33
C GLY A 11 -5.06 -15.08 -19.86
N GLU A 12 -3.93 -15.22 -19.16
CA GLU A 12 -3.85 -15.29 -17.71
C GLU A 12 -4.45 -14.02 -17.10
N LYS A 13 -5.48 -14.16 -16.27
CA LYS A 13 -6.05 -13.06 -15.49
C LYS A 13 -5.14 -12.78 -14.30
N GLY A 14 -4.14 -11.92 -14.49
CA GLY A 14 -3.38 -11.34 -13.39
C GLY A 14 -4.29 -10.51 -12.48
N PRO A 15 -4.02 -10.42 -11.16
CA PRO A 15 -4.79 -9.60 -10.25
C PRO A 15 -4.54 -8.12 -10.59
N ALA A 16 -5.51 -7.49 -11.23
CA ALA A 16 -5.45 -6.09 -11.63
C ALA A 16 -5.66 -5.21 -10.40
N ASP A 17 -4.56 -4.79 -9.79
CA ASP A 17 -4.55 -3.54 -9.04
C ASP A 17 -5.17 -2.42 -9.90
N VAL A 18 -6.04 -1.61 -9.32
CA VAL A 18 -6.71 -0.54 -10.07
C VAL A 18 -5.73 0.63 -10.15
N PHE A 19 -5.13 0.82 -11.34
CA PHE A 19 -4.17 1.88 -11.64
C PHE A 19 -4.51 2.63 -12.93
N PRO A 20 -4.30 3.95 -13.00
CA PRO A 20 -4.17 4.94 -11.92
C PRO A 20 -5.52 5.58 -11.55
N LEU A 21 -5.73 5.88 -10.26
CA LEU A 21 -6.86 6.69 -9.80
C LEU A 21 -6.61 8.19 -10.02
N PRO A 22 -7.66 9.04 -10.04
CA PRO A 22 -7.49 10.49 -10.09
C PRO A 22 -6.60 11.00 -8.95
N PRO A 23 -5.77 12.02 -9.18
CA PRO A 23 -4.98 12.64 -8.13
C PRO A 23 -5.85 13.10 -6.96
N ARG A 24 -5.38 12.90 -5.74
CA ARG A 24 -6.08 13.32 -4.51
C ARG A 24 -5.26 14.40 -3.80
N SER A 25 -5.90 15.38 -3.16
CA SER A 25 -5.21 16.34 -2.29
C SER A 25 -5.44 15.99 -0.82
N ALA A 26 -4.37 15.95 -0.03
CA ALA A 26 -4.48 15.71 1.40
C ALA A 26 -3.29 16.29 2.20
N SER A 27 -3.46 16.46 3.51
CA SER A 27 -2.40 16.92 4.41
C SER A 27 -1.42 15.80 4.70
N CYS A 28 -0.15 16.00 4.34
CA CYS A 28 0.91 15.03 4.58
C CYS A 28 1.35 15.10 6.05
N GLY A 29 1.32 13.96 6.75
CA GLY A 29 1.75 13.89 8.15
C GLY A 29 3.26 14.12 8.37
N VAL A 30 4.07 14.03 7.31
CA VAL A 30 5.54 14.18 7.38
C VAL A 30 5.97 15.62 7.12
N CYS A 31 5.45 16.27 6.07
CA CYS A 31 5.82 17.66 5.76
C CYS A 31 4.86 18.71 6.31
N GLY A 32 3.71 18.29 6.85
CA GLY A 32 2.73 19.18 7.49
C GLY A 32 1.86 19.99 6.52
N GLU A 33 2.08 19.87 5.21
CA GLU A 33 1.40 20.69 4.20
C GLU A 33 0.36 19.89 3.41
N THR A 34 -0.72 20.57 3.02
CA THR A 34 -1.73 20.01 2.10
C THR A 34 -1.17 19.98 0.69
N ARG A 35 -1.05 18.78 0.13
CA ARG A 35 -0.44 18.55 -1.18
C ARG A 35 -1.26 17.57 -2.01
N THR A 36 -1.06 17.62 -3.32
CA THR A 36 -1.61 16.63 -4.25
C THR A 36 -0.74 15.38 -4.22
N PHE A 37 -1.37 14.23 -4.38
CA PHE A 37 -0.78 12.91 -4.56
C PHE A 37 -1.06 12.53 -6.01
N THR A 38 -0.06 12.62 -6.89
CA THR A 38 -0.25 12.26 -8.32
C THR A 38 -0.28 10.76 -8.57
N LYS A 39 0.39 9.99 -7.70
CA LYS A 39 0.43 8.52 -7.78
C LYS A 39 -0.54 7.95 -6.75
N VAL A 40 -1.78 7.72 -7.18
CA VAL A 40 -2.84 7.14 -6.34
C VAL A 40 -3.29 5.80 -6.91
N TRP A 41 -3.48 4.82 -6.05
CA TRP A 41 -3.92 3.49 -6.43
C TRP A 41 -4.79 2.84 -5.38
N LYS A 42 -5.55 1.84 -5.81
CA LYS A 42 -6.39 1.03 -4.93
C LYS A 42 -6.06 -0.44 -5.09
N ARG A 43 -5.94 -1.12 -3.97
CA ARG A 43 -5.80 -2.58 -3.95
C ARG A 43 -7.17 -3.22 -4.02
N ALA A 44 -7.39 -4.05 -5.04
CA ALA A 44 -8.63 -4.81 -5.18
C ALA A 44 -8.62 -6.10 -4.35
N LEU A 45 -7.45 -6.71 -4.16
CA LEU A 45 -7.29 -8.01 -3.51
C LEU A 45 -6.30 -7.95 -2.35
N ILE A 46 -6.42 -8.90 -1.42
CA ILE A 46 -5.44 -9.11 -0.34
C ILE A 46 -4.05 -9.39 -0.92
N MET A 47 -3.02 -8.79 -0.32
CA MET A 47 -1.65 -9.04 -0.75
C MET A 47 -1.25 -10.50 -0.49
N GLN A 48 -0.84 -11.20 -1.54
CA GLN A 48 -0.30 -12.57 -1.47
C GLN A 48 1.23 -12.59 -1.27
N ARG A 49 1.89 -11.48 -1.61
CA ARG A 49 3.33 -11.32 -1.55
C ARG A 49 3.68 -9.95 -0.99
N CYS A 50 4.67 -9.89 -0.11
CA CYS A 50 5.19 -8.64 0.41
C CYS A 50 5.85 -7.82 -0.72
N PRO A 51 5.48 -6.55 -0.92
CA PRO A 51 6.07 -5.70 -1.96
C PRO A 51 7.51 -5.27 -1.60
N CYS A 52 7.88 -5.34 -0.31
CA CYS A 52 9.18 -4.93 0.18
C CYS A 52 10.23 -6.07 0.14
N CYS A 53 9.95 -7.20 0.79
CA CYS A 53 10.92 -8.31 0.88
C CYS A 53 10.63 -9.49 -0.05
N GLY A 54 9.51 -9.45 -0.79
CA GLY A 54 9.14 -10.49 -1.73
C GLY A 54 8.66 -11.82 -1.10
N MET A 55 8.53 -11.90 0.23
CA MET A 55 7.98 -13.06 0.92
C MET A 55 6.54 -13.35 0.45
N VAL A 56 6.27 -14.60 0.09
CA VAL A 56 4.93 -15.10 -0.19
C VAL A 56 4.28 -15.49 1.13
N PHE A 57 3.01 -15.14 1.33
CA PHE A 57 2.28 -15.47 2.55
C PHE A 57 1.51 -16.78 2.37
N ASP A 58 1.73 -17.74 3.27
CA ASP A 58 1.03 -19.03 3.22
C ASP A 58 -0.47 -18.87 3.53
N ASN A 59 -0.81 -17.99 4.47
CA ASN A 59 -2.18 -17.66 4.82
C ASN A 59 -2.35 -16.13 4.97
N PRO A 60 -2.58 -15.39 3.87
CA PRO A 60 -2.76 -13.95 3.92
C PRO A 60 -3.99 -13.55 4.74
N ALA A 61 -5.09 -14.30 4.67
CA ALA A 61 -6.31 -13.99 5.42
C ALA A 61 -6.05 -13.91 6.93
N ALA A 62 -5.21 -14.79 7.48
CA ALA A 62 -4.82 -14.75 8.88
C ALA A 62 -4.01 -13.49 9.26
N LEU A 63 -3.24 -12.91 8.32
CA LEU A 63 -2.53 -11.64 8.55
C LEU A 63 -3.50 -10.46 8.58
N TYR A 64 -4.49 -10.45 7.69
CA TYR A 64 -5.51 -9.39 7.60
C TYR A 64 -6.52 -9.39 8.76
N ASN A 65 -6.64 -10.49 9.50
CA ASN A 65 -7.44 -10.56 10.72
C ASN A 65 -6.79 -9.84 11.93
N LYS A 66 -5.54 -9.37 11.81
CA LYS A 66 -4.85 -8.65 12.89
C LYS A 66 -5.09 -7.14 12.79
N ILE A 67 -4.98 -6.46 13.94
CA ILE A 67 -4.96 -5.00 14.00
C ILE A 67 -3.66 -4.54 13.33
N MET A 68 -3.78 -3.94 12.15
CA MET A 68 -2.68 -3.58 11.23
C MET A 68 -1.91 -4.80 10.69
N PRO A 69 -2.27 -5.31 9.50
CA PRO A 69 -1.54 -6.43 8.90
C PRO A 69 -0.12 -5.99 8.55
N VAL A 70 0.87 -6.79 8.95
CA VAL A 70 2.29 -6.54 8.67
C VAL A 70 2.96 -7.80 8.13
N CYS A 71 3.97 -7.62 7.28
CA CYS A 71 4.81 -8.72 6.84
C CYS A 71 5.58 -9.33 8.02
N PRO A 72 5.53 -10.66 8.25
CA PRO A 72 6.21 -11.29 9.38
C PRO A 72 7.75 -11.28 9.25
N ARG A 73 8.30 -10.97 8.07
CA ARG A 73 9.76 -10.91 7.84
C ARG A 73 10.34 -9.52 7.96
N CYS A 74 9.70 -8.52 7.36
CA CYS A 74 10.25 -7.15 7.27
C CYS A 74 9.37 -6.07 7.92
N GLU A 75 8.31 -6.49 8.62
CA GLU A 75 7.35 -5.61 9.31
C GLU A 75 6.73 -4.53 8.41
N GLU A 76 6.73 -4.73 7.09
CA GLU A 76 6.07 -3.82 6.14
C GLU A 76 4.54 -3.86 6.39
N PRO A 77 3.89 -2.71 6.62
CA PRO A 77 2.44 -2.63 6.65
C PRO A 77 1.84 -3.10 5.32
N LEU A 78 0.93 -4.06 5.40
CA LEU A 78 0.26 -4.59 4.22
C LEU A 78 -0.90 -3.66 3.84
N GLU A 79 -1.00 -3.38 2.54
CA GLU A 79 -2.08 -2.58 1.99
C GLU A 79 -3.40 -3.38 2.04
N GLN A 80 -4.33 -2.90 2.84
CA GLN A 80 -5.72 -3.35 2.87
C GLN A 80 -6.41 -3.20 1.51
N PRO A 81 -7.15 -4.23 1.05
CA PRO A 81 -8.00 -4.09 -0.12
C PRO A 81 -9.15 -3.11 0.17
N GLY A 82 -9.57 -2.37 -0.86
CA GLY A 82 -10.68 -1.42 -0.74
C GLY A 82 -10.28 0.01 -0.35
N PHE A 83 -9.06 0.21 0.16
CA PHE A 83 -8.51 1.51 0.51
C PHE A 83 -7.72 2.14 -0.64
N ASP A 84 -7.73 3.47 -0.68
CA ASP A 84 -6.93 4.26 -1.60
C ASP A 84 -5.56 4.54 -0.96
N TYR A 85 -4.50 4.48 -1.75
CA TYR A 85 -3.13 4.73 -1.32
C TYR A 85 -2.50 5.78 -2.22
N GLY A 86 -1.61 6.58 -1.65
CA GLY A 86 -0.91 7.61 -2.40
C GLY A 86 0.56 7.75 -2.01
N LEU A 87 1.40 8.18 -2.95
CA LEU A 87 2.74 8.71 -2.66
C LEU A 87 2.70 10.23 -2.61
N CYS A 88 3.26 10.81 -1.54
CA CYS A 88 3.44 12.25 -1.45
C CYS A 88 4.50 12.69 -2.46
N ASP A 89 4.15 13.62 -3.35
CA ASP A 89 5.04 14.07 -4.45
C ASP A 89 6.30 14.80 -3.95
N HIS A 90 6.31 15.30 -2.72
CA HIS A 90 7.46 16.00 -2.14
C HIS A 90 8.43 15.09 -1.39
N CYS A 91 7.94 14.37 -0.36
CA CYS A 91 8.80 13.56 0.51
C CYS A 91 8.85 12.07 0.13
N GLY A 92 8.04 11.64 -0.85
CA GLY A 92 7.99 10.24 -1.31
C GLY A 92 7.41 9.27 -0.27
N SER A 93 6.82 9.77 0.81
CA SER A 93 6.19 8.92 1.82
C SER A 93 4.84 8.40 1.33
N LYS A 94 4.55 7.17 1.71
CA LYS A 94 3.33 6.46 1.33
C LYS A 94 2.25 6.71 2.38
N HIS A 95 1.03 6.92 1.92
CA HIS A 95 -0.10 7.20 2.77
C HIS A 95 -1.30 6.34 2.39
N GLU A 96 -2.08 5.99 3.39
CA GLU A 96 -3.45 5.52 3.20
C GLU A 96 -4.34 6.77 3.13
N LEU A 97 -5.05 6.90 2.03
CA LEU A 97 -5.99 7.98 1.79
C LEU A 97 -7.38 7.48 2.16
N ILE A 98 -7.87 7.95 3.30
CA ILE A 98 -9.22 7.69 3.75
C ILE A 98 -10.07 8.88 3.30
N GLU A 99 -11.12 8.62 2.52
CA GLU A 99 -12.03 9.67 2.08
C GLU A 99 -12.70 10.34 3.29
N GLY A 100 -12.62 11.68 3.36
CA GLY A 100 -13.18 12.47 4.45
C GLY A 100 -12.35 12.50 5.76
N ALA A 101 -11.17 11.89 5.80
CA ALA A 101 -10.31 11.88 6.99
C ALA A 101 -8.87 12.32 6.70
N LYS A 102 -8.10 12.56 7.78
CA LYS A 102 -6.66 12.83 7.67
C LYS A 102 -5.95 11.55 7.19
N PRO A 103 -5.07 11.62 6.17
CA PRO A 103 -4.31 10.47 5.71
C PRO A 103 -3.51 9.83 6.83
N SER A 104 -3.48 8.51 6.86
CA SER A 104 -2.58 7.78 7.74
C SER A 104 -1.25 7.55 7.03
N LEU A 105 -0.14 7.71 7.76
CA LEU A 105 1.19 7.48 7.22
C LEU A 105 1.49 5.98 7.20
N LEU A 106 1.84 5.44 6.03
CA LEU A 106 2.37 4.10 5.86
C LEU A 106 3.90 4.22 5.72
N PRO A 107 4.67 4.00 6.81
CA PRO A 107 6.10 4.24 6.78
C PRO A 107 6.78 3.26 5.82
N ASN A 108 7.57 3.80 4.89
CA ASN A 108 8.39 2.99 3.99
C ASN A 108 9.62 2.40 4.72
N LEU A 109 10.37 1.52 4.05
CA LEU A 109 11.52 0.82 4.65
C LEU A 109 12.53 1.78 5.29
N LYS A 110 12.90 2.88 4.62
CA LYS A 110 13.85 3.86 5.13
C LYS A 110 13.32 4.55 6.38
N GLN A 111 12.05 4.95 6.36
CA GLN A 111 11.40 5.59 7.51
C GLN A 111 11.33 4.62 8.70
N ARG A 112 11.01 3.34 8.47
CA ARG A 112 10.99 2.32 9.54
C ARG A 112 12.37 2.05 10.11
N GLN A 113 13.40 1.95 9.27
CA GLN A 113 14.78 1.80 9.73
C GLN A 113 15.19 2.96 10.62
N GLU A 114 14.82 4.19 10.23
CA GLU A 114 15.07 5.38 11.04
C GLU A 114 14.28 5.34 12.36
N MET A 115 12.98 5.04 12.33
CA MET A 115 12.17 4.87 13.54
C MET A 115 12.73 3.82 14.49
N ASN A 116 13.21 2.69 13.95
CA ASN A 116 13.78 1.61 14.74
C ASN A 116 15.10 2.01 15.43
N ARG A 117 15.85 3.00 14.91
CA ARG A 117 17.07 3.51 15.59
C ARG A 117 16.74 4.20 16.91
N PHE A 118 15.61 4.89 16.96
CA PHE A 118 15.17 5.62 18.17
C PHE A 118 14.40 4.73 19.16
N GLY A 119 14.18 3.47 18.81
CA GLY A 119 13.34 2.55 19.57
C GLY A 119 11.85 2.87 19.43
N LYS A 120 11.01 1.84 19.64
CA LYS A 120 9.56 2.05 19.76
C LYS A 120 9.32 2.59 21.17
N SER A 121 8.66 3.74 21.31
CA SER A 121 8.20 4.21 22.62
C SER A 121 7.26 3.14 23.18
N ARG A 122 7.72 2.42 24.20
CA ARG A 122 6.86 1.54 24.97
C ARG A 122 5.92 2.45 25.75
N SER A 123 4.62 2.39 25.46
CA SER A 123 3.65 2.87 26.43
C SER A 123 3.87 2.04 27.69
N VAL A 124 4.50 2.64 28.69
CA VAL A 124 4.64 2.05 30.02
C VAL A 124 3.25 2.13 30.65
N LEU A 125 2.39 1.20 30.27
CA LEU A 125 1.19 0.88 31.01
C LEU A 125 1.55 -0.39 31.77
N ASP A 126 2.28 -0.19 32.87
CA ASP A 126 2.34 -1.14 33.98
C ASP A 126 1.00 -1.12 34.73
#